data_AF-A0AA86SID6-F1
#
_entry.id   AF-A0AA86SID6-F1
#
_cell.length_a   1.000
_cell.length_b   1.000
_cell.length_c   1.000
_cell.angle_alpha   90.00
_cell.angle_beta   90.00
_cell.angle_gamma   90.00
#
_symmetry.space_group_name_H-M   'P 1'
#
loop_
_entity.id
_entity.type
_entity.pdbx_description
1 polymer ?
#
loop_
_entity_poly.entity_id
_entity_poly.type
_entity_poly.pdbx_seq_one_letter_code
_entity_poly.pdbx_strand_id
1 'polypeptide(L)'
;MTDAKVLAQQHVWAAVTPEAKNQAFNCTNGDVFTWKSMWKFLSELFDVEFVAFDETLEFDLVELMRDKGSVWEEIVEKHELHNNKLEEIACYEALQTVLRFKFQHVSSMNKSREYGFLGHVDTFKSIRFWVEKLRQMKIIPSYG
;
A
#
# COMPACT_ATOMS: atom_id res chain seq x y z
N MET A 1 -8.24 1.60 -1.35
CA MET A 1 -6.88 1.22 -1.80
C MET A 1 -6.97 0.60 -3.19
N THR A 2 -5.90 0.72 -3.97
CA THR A 2 -5.89 0.33 -5.38
C THR A 2 -4.54 -0.30 -5.70
N ASP A 3 -4.54 -1.55 -6.13
CA ASP A 3 -3.38 -2.25 -6.65
C ASP A 3 -2.96 -1.65 -7.99
N ALA A 4 -1.66 -1.43 -8.18
CA ALA A 4 -1.13 -0.81 -9.39
C ALA A 4 -1.42 -1.63 -10.67
N LYS A 5 -1.52 -2.96 -10.59
CA LYS A 5 -1.92 -3.83 -11.71
C LYS A 5 -3.40 -3.64 -12.04
N VAL A 6 -4.28 -3.52 -11.04
CA VAL A 6 -5.71 -3.25 -11.29
C VAL A 6 -5.88 -1.88 -11.95
N LEU A 7 -5.15 -0.88 -11.47
CA LEU A 7 -5.14 0.45 -12.09
C LEU A 7 -4.64 0.41 -13.53
N ALA A 8 -3.53 -0.30 -13.80
CA ALA A 8 -3.03 -0.47 -15.16
C ALA A 8 -4.02 -1.20 -16.07
N GLN A 9 -4.66 -2.27 -15.58
CA GLN A 9 -5.71 -2.99 -16.30
C GLN A 9 -6.90 -2.07 -16.63
N GLN A 10 -7.32 -1.22 -15.69
CA GLN A 10 -8.42 -0.29 -15.94
C GLN A 10 -8.04 0.79 -16.96
N HIS A 11 -6.81 1.30 -16.94
CA HIS A 11 -6.32 2.21 -17.98
C HIS A 11 -6.33 1.56 -19.37
N VAL A 12 -5.81 0.33 -19.49
CA VAL A 12 -5.82 -0.41 -20.76
C VAL A 12 -7.26 -0.64 -21.22
N TRP A 13 -8.13 -1.12 -20.33
CA TRP A 13 -9.55 -1.33 -20.60
C TRP A 13 -10.22 -0.05 -21.12
N ALA A 14 -10.04 1.08 -20.43
CA ALA A 14 -10.65 2.35 -20.82
C ALA A 14 -10.13 2.85 -22.17
N ALA A 15 -8.86 2.58 -22.51
CA ALA A 15 -8.26 2.97 -23.77
C ALA A 15 -8.80 2.18 -24.98
N VAL A 16 -9.17 0.91 -24.78
CA VAL A 16 -9.58 0.00 -25.88
C VAL A 16 -11.09 -0.26 -25.93
N THR A 17 -11.85 0.17 -24.93
CA THR A 17 -13.32 -0.03 -24.86
C THR A 17 -14.04 1.22 -25.40
N PRO A 18 -14.73 1.14 -26.55
CA PRO A 18 -15.42 2.31 -27.13
C PRO A 18 -16.42 2.98 -26.18
N GLU A 19 -17.16 2.18 -25.40
CA GLU A 19 -18.17 2.64 -24.45
C GLU A 19 -17.56 3.38 -23.25
N ALA A 20 -16.29 3.14 -22.94
CA ALA A 20 -15.59 3.77 -21.82
C ALA A 20 -15.01 5.16 -22.17
N LYS A 21 -15.08 5.59 -23.44
CA LYS A 21 -14.54 6.90 -23.87
C LYS A 21 -15.26 8.06 -23.20
N ASN A 22 -14.50 9.11 -22.88
CA ASN A 22 -15.00 10.34 -22.26
C ASN A 22 -15.72 10.11 -20.92
N GLN A 23 -15.34 9.07 -20.18
CA GLN A 23 -15.88 8.76 -18.86
C GLN A 23 -14.81 8.88 -17.79
N ALA A 24 -15.17 9.47 -16.65
CA ALA A 24 -14.42 9.32 -15.42
C ALA A 24 -14.91 8.08 -14.65
N PHE A 25 -13.98 7.25 -14.20
CA PHE A 25 -14.25 6.05 -13.41
C PHE A 25 -13.40 6.05 -12.13
N ASN A 26 -13.99 5.60 -11.03
CA ASN A 26 -13.21 5.21 -9.86
C ASN A 26 -12.41 3.93 -10.17
N CYS A 27 -11.31 3.74 -9.45
CA CYS A 27 -10.49 2.53 -9.49
C CYS A 27 -10.12 2.13 -8.06
N THR A 28 -10.67 1.03 -7.56
CA THR A 28 -10.32 0.41 -6.28
C THR A 28 -10.23 -1.11 -6.43
N ASN A 29 -9.67 -1.78 -5.43
CA ASN A 29 -9.55 -3.24 -5.43
C ASN A 29 -10.89 -3.99 -5.46
N GLY A 30 -11.99 -3.33 -5.10
CA GLY A 30 -13.33 -3.89 -5.07
C GLY A 30 -13.75 -4.50 -3.73
N ASP A 31 -12.83 -4.57 -2.77
CA ASP A 31 -13.05 -4.98 -1.37
C ASP A 31 -12.82 -3.82 -0.37
N VAL A 32 -13.00 -4.11 0.91
CA VAL A 32 -12.78 -3.18 2.03
C VAL A 32 -11.93 -3.84 3.12
N PHE A 33 -11.22 -3.03 3.91
CA PHE A 33 -10.41 -3.49 5.04
C PHE A 33 -10.46 -2.48 6.20
N THR A 34 -10.00 -2.88 7.38
CA THR A 34 -9.76 -1.97 8.51
C THR A 34 -8.27 -1.80 8.76
N TRP A 35 -7.84 -0.64 9.26
CA TRP A 35 -6.44 -0.42 9.65
C TRP A 35 -5.96 -1.42 10.71
N LYS A 36 -6.83 -1.84 11.64
CA LYS A 36 -6.51 -2.90 12.61
C LYS A 36 -6.18 -4.22 11.94
N SER A 37 -6.99 -4.67 10.96
CA SER A 37 -6.70 -5.88 10.19
C SER A 37 -5.44 -5.74 9.33
N MET A 38 -5.20 -4.55 8.76
CA MET A 38 -3.99 -4.25 8.00
C MET A 38 -2.74 -4.38 8.87
N TRP A 39 -2.77 -3.77 10.06
CA TRP A 39 -1.65 -3.78 10.97
C TRP A 39 -1.32 -5.19 11.44
N LYS A 40 -2.33 -5.97 11.85
CA LYS A 40 -2.15 -7.38 12.20
C LYS A 40 -1.52 -8.18 11.06
N PHE A 41 -2.01 -8.00 9.84
CA PHE A 41 -1.46 -8.69 8.67
C PHE A 41 0.00 -8.32 8.38
N LEU A 42 0.36 -7.03 8.52
CA LEU A 42 1.74 -6.57 8.35
C LEU A 42 2.66 -7.12 9.44
N SER A 43 2.21 -7.14 10.70
CA SER A 43 2.98 -7.73 11.81
C SER A 43 3.31 -9.20 11.54
N GLU A 44 2.32 -9.99 11.09
CA GLU A 44 2.53 -11.39 10.71
C GLU A 44 3.43 -11.54 9.47
N LEU A 45 3.30 -10.65 8.47
CA LEU A 45 4.06 -10.71 7.22
C LEU A 45 5.55 -10.38 7.39
N PHE A 46 5.88 -9.52 8.36
CA PHE A 46 7.23 -9.08 8.69
C PHE A 46 7.82 -9.77 9.93
N ASP A 47 7.07 -10.72 10.52
CA ASP A 47 7.45 -11.45 11.73
C ASP A 47 7.85 -10.54 12.91
N VAL A 48 6.99 -9.57 13.20
CA VAL A 48 7.15 -8.64 14.33
C VAL A 48 5.96 -8.72 15.28
N GLU A 49 6.19 -8.36 16.54
CA GLU A 49 5.14 -8.35 17.56
C GLU A 49 3.98 -7.43 17.15
N PHE A 50 2.76 -7.95 17.27
CA PHE A 50 1.56 -7.14 17.12
C PHE A 50 1.31 -6.33 18.39
N VAL A 51 1.40 -5.01 18.27
CA VAL A 51 0.98 -4.06 19.32
C VAL A 51 -0.35 -3.44 18.91
N ALA A 52 -1.36 -3.57 19.77
CA ALA A 52 -2.67 -2.96 19.53
C ALA A 52 -2.60 -1.44 19.62
N PHE A 53 -3.44 -0.75 18.84
CA PHE A 53 -3.55 0.69 18.93
C PHE A 53 -4.12 1.12 20.29
N ASP A 54 -3.45 2.06 20.93
CA ASP A 54 -3.85 2.68 22.19
C ASP A 54 -4.21 4.15 21.92
N GLU A 55 -5.50 4.48 22.08
CA GLU A 55 -6.04 5.82 21.85
C GLU A 55 -5.51 6.86 22.86
N THR A 56 -4.91 6.42 23.96
CA THR A 56 -4.33 7.31 24.98
C THR A 56 -2.91 7.76 24.64
N LEU A 57 -2.25 7.09 23.70
CA LEU A 57 -0.89 7.41 23.28
C LEU A 57 -0.91 8.36 22.09
N GLU A 58 -0.10 9.41 22.17
CA GLU A 58 0.19 10.23 21.00
C GLU A 58 1.19 9.49 20.10
N PHE A 59 0.82 9.30 18.84
CA PHE A 59 1.67 8.66 17.83
C PHE A 59 1.97 9.63 16.70
N ASP A 60 3.23 10.06 16.62
CA ASP A 60 3.78 10.82 15.50
C ASP A 60 4.79 9.96 14.74
N LEU A 61 4.35 9.41 13.62
CA LEU A 61 5.15 8.55 12.75
C LEU A 61 6.28 9.34 12.08
N VAL A 62 6.04 10.60 11.73
CA VAL A 62 7.05 11.45 11.07
C VAL A 62 8.19 11.74 12.04
N GLU A 63 7.87 12.08 13.30
CA GLU A 63 8.90 12.24 14.33
C GLU A 63 9.65 10.94 14.59
N LEU A 64 8.93 9.82 14.75
CA LEU A 64 9.52 8.51 15.03
C LEU A 64 10.54 8.06 13.98
N MET A 65 10.30 8.42 12.70
CA MET A 65 11.13 7.99 11.58
C MET A 65 12.18 9.03 11.17
N ARG A 66 12.17 10.25 11.74
CA ARG A 66 13.03 11.37 11.34
C ARG A 66 14.52 11.04 11.37
N ASP A 67 14.98 10.30 12.37
CA ASP A 67 16.39 9.99 12.62
C ASP A 67 16.79 8.57 12.17
N LYS A 68 15.94 7.88 11.40
CA LYS A 68 16.16 6.47 11.01
C LYS A 68 16.89 6.28 9.69
N GLY A 69 17.39 7.37 9.08
CA GLY A 69 18.17 7.31 7.84
C GLY A 69 19.41 6.41 7.96
N SER A 70 20.24 6.61 8.98
CA SER A 70 21.45 5.79 9.19
C SER A 70 21.13 4.33 9.51
N VAL A 71 20.04 4.07 10.24
CA VAL A 71 19.57 2.70 10.50
C VAL A 71 19.18 2.01 9.19
N TRP A 72 18.55 2.73 8.26
CA TRP A 72 18.24 2.19 6.94
C TRP A 72 19.49 1.93 6.10
N GLU A 73 20.49 2.82 6.14
CA GLU A 73 21.79 2.61 5.48
C GLU A 73 22.46 1.32 5.96
N GLU A 74 22.48 1.07 7.28
CA GLU A 74 22.99 -0.18 7.84
C GLU A 74 22.21 -1.41 7.35
N ILE A 75 20.88 -1.31 7.21
CA ILE A 75 20.03 -2.38 6.67
C ILE A 75 20.38 -2.64 5.20
N VAL A 76 20.55 -1.57 4.39
CA VAL A 76 20.92 -1.66 2.98
C VAL A 76 22.24 -2.38 2.80
N GLU A 77 23.27 -2.00 3.59
CA GLU A 77 24.58 -2.65 3.56
C GLU A 77 24.50 -4.11 4.00
N LYS A 78 23.88 -4.38 5.15
CA LYS A 78 23.80 -5.72 5.73
C LYS A 78 23.07 -6.72 4.85
N HIS A 79 22.01 -6.29 4.16
CA HIS A 79 21.17 -7.16 3.33
C HIS A 79 21.47 -7.05 1.83
N GLU A 80 22.54 -6.33 1.45
CA GLU A 80 22.96 -6.12 0.06
C GLU A 80 21.80 -5.64 -0.83
N LEU A 81 21.05 -4.66 -0.32
CA LEU A 81 19.91 -4.06 -1.00
C LEU A 81 20.38 -3.10 -2.11
N HIS A 82 19.46 -2.74 -3.01
CA HIS A 82 19.70 -1.64 -3.93
C HIS A 82 20.06 -0.38 -3.14
N ASN A 83 21.11 0.34 -3.53
CA ASN A 83 21.50 1.58 -2.86
C ASN A 83 20.38 2.62 -3.00
N ASN A 84 19.62 2.84 -1.94
CA ASN A 84 18.50 3.77 -1.85
C ASN A 84 18.45 4.37 -0.45
N LYS A 85 17.93 5.59 -0.35
CA LYS A 85 17.72 6.26 0.92
C LYS A 85 16.31 6.05 1.44
N LEU A 86 16.12 6.15 2.75
CA LEU A 86 14.82 5.91 3.37
C LEU A 86 13.74 6.86 2.83
N GLU A 87 14.09 8.13 2.63
CA GLU A 87 13.23 9.17 2.08
C GLU A 87 12.87 8.98 0.59
N GLU A 88 13.61 8.14 -0.14
CA GLU A 88 13.32 7.83 -1.55
C GLU A 88 12.26 6.74 -1.69
N ILE A 89 12.10 5.90 -0.66
CA ILE A 89 11.22 4.71 -0.69
C ILE A 89 10.05 4.78 0.29
N ALA A 90 10.04 5.76 1.20
CA ALA A 90 8.98 5.96 2.19
C ALA A 90 8.51 7.42 2.23
N CYS A 91 7.19 7.61 2.41
CA CYS A 91 6.58 8.92 2.59
C CYS A 91 5.69 8.90 3.84
N TYR A 92 6.29 9.25 4.98
CA TYR A 92 5.65 9.14 6.29
C TYR A 92 4.57 10.21 6.50
N GLU A 93 4.72 11.40 5.93
CA GLU A 93 3.74 12.49 6.00
C GLU A 93 2.42 12.11 5.34
N ALA A 94 2.50 11.48 4.16
CA ALA A 94 1.32 10.98 3.46
C ALA A 94 0.63 9.87 4.28
N LEU A 95 1.39 8.92 4.82
CA LEU A 95 0.85 7.85 5.66
C LEU A 95 0.20 8.40 6.94
N GLN A 96 0.87 9.30 7.66
CA GLN A 96 0.34 9.96 8.85
C GLN A 96 -0.97 10.71 8.56
N THR A 97 -1.04 11.41 7.43
CA THR A 97 -2.26 12.11 7.00
C THR A 97 -3.42 11.13 6.80
N VAL A 98 -3.17 10.03 6.09
CA VAL A 98 -4.19 9.00 5.81
C VAL A 98 -4.66 8.31 7.10
N LEU A 99 -3.73 7.98 8.02
CA LEU A 99 -4.06 7.35 9.30
C LEU A 99 -4.91 8.25 10.21
N ARG A 100 -4.84 9.57 10.03
CA ARG A 100 -5.60 10.57 10.81
C ARG A 100 -6.98 10.89 10.23
N PHE A 101 -7.40 10.25 9.14
CA PHE A 101 -8.76 10.43 8.63
C PHE A 101 -9.80 9.96 9.66
N LYS A 102 -10.72 10.87 10.00
CA LYS A 102 -11.84 10.59 10.91
C LYS A 102 -13.05 9.97 10.19
N PHE A 103 -12.84 9.49 8.97
CA PHE A 103 -13.88 8.91 8.11
C PHE A 103 -13.29 7.77 7.29
N GLN A 104 -14.17 6.89 6.80
CA GLN A 104 -13.78 5.83 5.88
C GLN A 104 -13.84 6.36 4.44
N HIS A 105 -12.69 6.44 3.78
CA HIS A 105 -12.62 6.85 2.38
C HIS A 105 -12.85 5.65 1.46
N VAL A 106 -14.11 5.43 1.07
CA VAL A 106 -14.54 4.33 0.19
C VAL A 106 -15.07 4.90 -1.12
N SER A 107 -14.75 4.25 -2.23
CA SER A 107 -15.22 4.64 -3.57
C SER A 107 -15.96 3.48 -4.24
N SER A 108 -17.07 3.80 -4.93
CA SER A 108 -17.87 2.80 -5.63
C SER A 108 -17.23 2.40 -6.97
N MET A 109 -17.19 1.10 -7.24
CA MET A 109 -16.80 0.51 -8.52
C MET A 109 -18.00 0.19 -9.45
N ASN A 110 -19.23 0.55 -9.04
CA ASN A 110 -20.43 0.17 -9.80
C ASN A 110 -20.40 0.68 -11.24
N LYS A 111 -20.07 1.96 -11.46
CA LYS A 111 -19.97 2.53 -12.80
C LYS A 111 -18.97 1.76 -13.68
N SER A 112 -17.81 1.41 -13.15
CA SER A 112 -16.80 0.64 -13.89
C SER A 112 -17.34 -0.75 -14.27
N ARG A 113 -18.03 -1.42 -13.33
CA ARG A 113 -18.64 -2.74 -13.56
C ARG A 113 -19.80 -2.70 -14.56
N GLU A 114 -20.64 -1.68 -14.50
CA GLU A 114 -21.74 -1.44 -15.44
C GLU A 114 -21.22 -1.21 -16.86
N TYR A 115 -20.01 -0.67 -17.01
CA TYR A 115 -19.34 -0.49 -18.29
C TYR A 115 -18.47 -1.71 -18.69
N GLY A 116 -18.50 -2.79 -17.90
CA GLY A 116 -17.83 -4.05 -18.22
C GLY A 116 -16.43 -4.25 -17.61
N PHE A 117 -15.92 -3.31 -16.81
CA PHE A 117 -14.67 -3.52 -16.07
C PHE A 117 -14.92 -4.32 -14.78
N LEU A 118 -14.49 -5.58 -14.79
CA LEU A 118 -14.63 -6.52 -13.66
C LEU A 118 -13.31 -6.81 -12.93
N GLY A 119 -12.24 -6.05 -13.24
CA GLY A 119 -10.95 -6.17 -12.58
C GLY A 119 -11.08 -5.90 -11.08
N HIS A 120 -10.58 -6.83 -10.28
CA HIS A 120 -10.57 -6.76 -8.82
C HIS A 120 -9.41 -7.58 -8.27
N VAL A 121 -9.05 -7.32 -7.02
CA VAL A 121 -8.05 -8.11 -6.31
C VAL A 121 -8.36 -8.09 -4.82
N ASP A 122 -8.06 -9.18 -4.14
CA ASP A 122 -8.04 -9.22 -2.68
C ASP A 122 -6.89 -8.34 -2.18
N THR A 123 -7.22 -7.35 -1.34
CA THR A 123 -6.29 -6.35 -0.84
C THR A 123 -5.10 -6.97 -0.10
N PHE A 124 -5.30 -7.99 0.75
CA PHE A 124 -4.20 -8.59 1.51
C PHE A 124 -3.32 -9.48 0.64
N LYS A 125 -3.90 -10.19 -0.34
CA LYS A 125 -3.12 -10.91 -1.36
C LYS A 125 -2.29 -9.95 -2.21
N SER A 126 -2.84 -8.79 -2.57
CA SER A 126 -2.12 -7.73 -3.28
C SER A 126 -0.93 -7.23 -2.48
N ILE A 127 -1.09 -6.91 -1.20
CA ILE A 127 0.01 -6.45 -0.34
C ILE A 127 1.11 -7.50 -0.24
N ARG A 128 0.76 -8.78 0.02
CA ARG A 128 1.75 -9.86 0.05
C ARG A 128 2.53 -9.93 -1.26
N PHE A 129 1.81 -9.90 -2.40
CA PHE A 129 2.44 -9.90 -3.72
C PHE A 129 3.44 -8.75 -3.87
N TRP A 130 3.09 -7.53 -3.46
CA TRP A 130 3.97 -6.36 -3.59
C TRP A 130 5.16 -6.41 -2.62
N VAL A 131 4.97 -6.89 -1.39
CA VAL A 131 6.08 -7.14 -0.46
C VAL A 131 7.07 -8.16 -1.04
N GLU A 132 6.58 -9.27 -1.60
CA GLU A 132 7.48 -10.24 -2.24
C GLU A 132 8.15 -9.69 -3.50
N LYS A 133 7.48 -8.80 -4.24
CA LYS A 133 8.11 -8.11 -5.38
C LYS A 133 9.22 -7.17 -4.93
N LEU A 134 9.00 -6.39 -3.87
CA LEU A 134 10.03 -5.50 -3.32
C LEU A 134 11.24 -6.28 -2.78
N ARG A 135 11.01 -7.46 -2.16
CA ARG A 135 12.07 -8.39 -1.77
C ARG A 135 12.85 -8.93 -2.98
N GLN A 136 12.16 -9.39 -4.02
CA GLN A 136 12.78 -9.86 -5.27
C GLN A 136 13.61 -8.76 -5.95
N MET A 137 13.17 -7.51 -5.87
CA MET A 137 13.87 -6.34 -6.39
C MET A 137 15.01 -5.84 -5.48
N LYS A 138 15.23 -6.49 -4.33
CA LYS A 138 16.19 -6.07 -3.29
C LYS A 138 15.98 -4.63 -2.83
N ILE A 139 14.73 -4.18 -2.75
CA ILE A 139 14.37 -2.86 -2.17
C ILE A 139 14.21 -2.98 -0.65
N ILE A 140 13.69 -4.11 -0.18
CA ILE A 140 13.54 -4.43 1.25
C ILE A 140 14.15 -5.81 1.55
N PRO A 141 14.51 -6.10 2.81
CA PRO A 141 15.05 -7.40 3.19
C PRO A 141 14.10 -8.57 2.92
N SER A 142 14.64 -9.66 2.39
CA SER A 142 14.01 -10.97 2.45
C SER A 142 14.25 -11.57 3.82
N TYR A 143 13.23 -11.60 4.68
CA TYR A 143 13.28 -12.39 5.92
C TYR A 143 13.07 -13.86 5.56
N GLY A 144 13.98 -14.71 6.01
CA GLY A 144 14.01 -16.15 5.81
C GLY A 144 15.04 -16.77 6.72
#